data_AF-A0A9Q3KMN0-F1
#
_entry.id   AF-A0A9Q3KMN0-F1
#
_cell.length_a   1.000
_cell.length_b   1.000
_cell.length_c   1.000
_cell.angle_alpha   90.00
_cell.angle_beta   90.00
_cell.angle_gamma   90.00
#
_symmetry.space_group_name_H-M   'P 1'
#
loop_
_entity.id
_entity.type
_entity.pdbx_description
1 polymer ?
#
loop_
_entity_poly.entity_id
_entity_poly.type
_entity_poly.pdbx_seq_one_letter_code
_entity_poly.pdbx_strand_id
1 'polypeptide(L)'
;MGVPKSTVHDTIRRFQENGSCADRPKTGQPPSTKEPLVFLDGTQTASTFIEKVYEPHLQSFYNYIVNAPYIRTRDCIAMMEDGAPIHMAQTSNKWRAANQIDKLPWPPQSYRKRMESHEDLCNKTSPALHHGQTLCSHSELLGRPLTCIF
;
A
#
# COMPACT_ATOMS: atom_id res chain seq x y z
N MET A 1 17.22 28.86 -0.34
CA MET A 1 17.47 27.46 -0.70
C MET A 1 18.43 26.86 0.33
N GLY A 2 17.92 26.37 1.47
CA GLY A 2 18.74 25.80 2.54
C GLY A 2 18.33 24.34 2.73
N VAL A 3 19.09 23.41 2.17
CA VAL A 3 18.93 22.00 2.49
C VAL A 3 19.49 21.81 3.91
N PRO A 4 18.74 21.23 4.87
CA PRO A 4 19.28 20.96 6.20
C PRO A 4 20.44 19.97 6.02
N LYS A 5 21.66 20.42 6.34
CA LYS A 5 22.79 19.52 6.48
C LYS A 5 22.46 18.65 7.69
N SER A 6 22.04 17.40 7.49
CA SER A 6 22.29 16.41 8.54
C SER A 6 23.78 16.50 8.82
N THR A 7 24.13 16.93 10.02
CA THR A 7 25.51 17.32 10.29
C THR A 7 26.34 16.05 10.13
N VAL A 8 27.45 16.11 9.40
CA VAL A 8 28.39 14.97 9.24
C VAL A 8 28.71 14.31 10.59
N HIS A 9 28.69 15.10 11.66
CA HIS A 9 28.79 14.67 13.05
C HIS A 9 27.74 13.61 13.48
N ASP A 10 26.49 13.70 13.04
CA ASP A 10 25.43 12.75 13.39
C ASP A 10 25.66 11.40 12.73
N THR A 11 26.19 11.38 11.52
CA THR A 11 26.56 10.16 10.81
C THR A 11 27.76 9.47 11.47
N ILE A 12 28.81 10.24 11.81
CA ILE A 12 30.01 9.70 12.49
C ILE A 12 29.64 9.10 13.84
N ARG A 13 28.83 9.80 14.64
CA ARG A 13 28.38 9.31 15.95
C ARG A 13 27.62 7.99 15.84
N ARG A 14 26.70 7.88 14.87
CA ARG A 14 25.94 6.64 14.63
C ARG A 14 26.86 5.48 14.27
N PHE A 15 27.81 5.70 13.36
CA PHE A 15 28.75 4.66 12.97
C PHE A 15 29.56 4.15 14.16
N GLN A 16 29.97 5.02 15.08
CA GLN A 16 30.68 4.63 16.30
C GLN A 16 29.78 3.84 17.28
N GLU A 17 28.49 4.17 17.37
CA GLU A 17 27.56 3.52 18.29
C GLU A 17 27.08 2.13 17.82
N ASN A 18 26.85 1.97 16.51
CA ASN A 18 26.17 0.77 15.98
C ASN A 18 26.75 0.24 14.66
N GLY A 19 27.87 0.78 14.18
CA GLY A 19 28.54 0.33 12.97
C GLY A 19 27.77 0.59 11.67
N SER A 20 26.65 1.31 11.71
CA SER A 20 25.78 1.50 10.56
C SER A 20 25.88 2.91 9.96
N CYS A 21 26.13 2.96 8.66
CA CYS A 21 26.00 4.17 7.84
C CYS A 21 24.63 4.24 7.13
N ALA A 22 23.75 3.26 7.35
CA ALA A 22 22.45 3.24 6.69
C ALA A 22 21.53 4.32 7.26
N ASP A 23 20.71 4.91 6.39
CA ASP A 23 19.65 5.80 6.81
C ASP A 23 18.69 5.06 7.75
N ARG A 24 18.31 5.71 8.84
CA ARG A 24 17.27 5.17 9.73
C ARG A 24 15.98 4.99 8.91
N PRO A 25 15.21 3.91 9.13
CA PRO A 25 13.88 3.82 8.56
C PRO A 25 13.12 5.09 8.90
N LYS A 26 12.53 5.73 7.87
CA LYS A 26 11.78 6.96 8.04
C LYS A 26 10.68 6.70 9.06
N THR A 27 10.70 7.44 10.17
CA THR A 27 9.68 7.34 11.21
C THR A 27 8.31 7.56 10.57
N GLY A 28 7.42 6.56 10.69
CA GLY A 28 6.06 6.59 10.14
C GLY A 28 5.86 5.85 8.82
N GLN A 29 6.92 5.33 8.17
CA GLN A 29 6.73 4.43 7.03
C GLN A 29 6.51 3.00 7.55
N PRO A 30 5.34 2.37 7.27
CA PRO A 30 5.16 0.98 7.63
C PRO A 30 6.20 0.10 6.90
N PRO A 31 6.75 -0.94 7.56
CA PRO A 31 7.56 -1.96 6.90
C PRO A 31 6.84 -2.50 5.65
N SER A 32 7.62 -2.69 4.59
CA SER A 32 7.11 -3.26 3.34
C SER A 32 6.59 -4.67 3.59
N THR A 33 5.27 -4.84 3.58
CA THR A 33 4.63 -6.14 3.57
C THR A 33 4.68 -6.70 2.16
N LYS A 34 5.19 -7.92 2.00
CA LYS A 34 5.30 -8.61 0.71
C LYS A 34 3.96 -9.20 0.25
N GLU A 35 2.86 -8.48 0.46
CA GLU A 35 1.57 -8.96 -0.04
C GLU A 35 1.58 -8.91 -1.57
N PRO A 36 1.21 -10.01 -2.25
CA PRO A 36 1.38 -10.12 -3.68
C PRO A 36 0.34 -9.29 -4.44
N LEU A 37 0.74 -8.77 -5.61
CA LEU A 37 -0.22 -8.32 -6.61
C LEU A 37 -0.94 -9.57 -7.17
N VAL A 38 -2.26 -9.64 -6.96
CA VAL A 38 -3.07 -10.78 -7.38
C VAL A 38 -3.58 -10.57 -8.79
N PHE A 39 -3.24 -11.49 -9.70
CA PHE A 39 -3.80 -11.52 -11.04
C PHE A 39 -5.12 -12.28 -11.03
N LEU A 40 -6.20 -11.60 -11.38
CA LEU A 40 -7.53 -12.17 -11.46
C LEU A 40 -7.85 -12.58 -12.89
N ASP A 41 -8.24 -13.84 -13.06
CA ASP A 41 -8.59 -14.45 -14.33
C ASP A 41 -10.11 -14.55 -14.51
N GLY A 42 -10.58 -14.25 -15.73
CA GLY A 42 -12.00 -14.34 -16.08
C GLY A 42 -12.90 -13.27 -15.44
N THR A 43 -14.21 -13.48 -15.54
CA THR A 43 -15.21 -12.56 -15.00
C THR A 43 -15.23 -12.62 -13.48
N GLN A 44 -15.01 -11.48 -12.84
CA GLN A 44 -15.04 -11.38 -11.39
C GLN A 44 -16.45 -11.10 -10.88
N THR A 45 -16.85 -11.84 -9.86
CA THR A 45 -18.02 -11.55 -9.03
C THR A 45 -17.55 -11.07 -7.66
N ALA A 46 -18.45 -10.48 -6.87
CA ALA A 46 -18.11 -10.09 -5.51
C ALA A 46 -17.63 -11.29 -4.67
N SER A 47 -18.24 -12.47 -4.82
CA SER A 47 -17.83 -13.68 -4.09
C SER A 47 -16.43 -14.14 -4.48
N THR A 48 -16.14 -14.22 -5.78
CA THR A 48 -14.80 -14.64 -6.25
C THR A 48 -13.72 -13.63 -5.84
N PHE A 49 -14.08 -12.34 -5.78
CA PHE A 49 -13.15 -11.30 -5.29
C PHE A 49 -12.86 -11.46 -3.80
N ILE A 50 -13.88 -11.76 -2.99
CA ILE A 50 -13.70 -12.03 -1.55
C ILE A 50 -12.76 -13.22 -1.34
N GLU A 51 -13.05 -14.34 -2.00
CA GLU A 51 -12.29 -15.60 -1.87
C GLU A 51 -10.84 -15.46 -2.35
N LYS A 52 -10.61 -14.74 -3.46
CA LYS A 52 -9.27 -14.63 -4.07
C LYS A 52 -8.43 -13.47 -3.52
N VAL A 53 -9.05 -12.40 -3.03
CA VAL A 53 -8.35 -11.16 -2.66
C VAL A 53 -8.56 -10.84 -1.18
N TYR A 54 -9.81 -10.75 -0.73
CA TYR A 54 -10.07 -10.25 0.62
C TYR A 54 -9.62 -11.20 1.71
N GLU A 55 -10.01 -12.47 1.62
CA GLU A 55 -9.70 -13.47 2.64
C GLU A 55 -8.19 -13.77 2.74
N PRO A 56 -7.49 -14.15 1.66
CA PRO A 56 -6.09 -14.55 1.77
C PRO A 56 -5.13 -13.38 1.99
N HIS A 57 -5.41 -12.22 1.38
CA HIS A 57 -4.43 -11.12 1.30
C HIS A 57 -4.84 -9.92 2.15
N LEU A 58 -6.03 -9.36 1.91
CA LEU A 58 -6.46 -8.15 2.61
C LEU A 58 -6.61 -8.39 4.12
N GLN A 59 -7.23 -9.50 4.52
CA GLN A 59 -7.46 -9.79 5.94
C GLN A 59 -6.13 -9.99 6.69
N SER A 60 -5.22 -10.78 6.10
CA SER A 60 -3.85 -10.99 6.61
C SER A 60 -3.13 -9.65 6.79
N PHE A 61 -3.13 -8.84 5.74
CA PHE A 61 -2.49 -7.54 5.73
C PHE A 61 -3.08 -6.56 6.74
N TYR A 62 -4.40 -6.48 6.80
CA TYR A 62 -5.10 -5.58 7.72
C TYR A 62 -4.81 -5.95 9.18
N ASN A 63 -4.84 -7.26 9.50
CA ASN A 63 -4.46 -7.75 10.82
C ASN A 63 -2.99 -7.45 11.15
N TYR A 64 -2.09 -7.55 10.17
CA TYR A 64 -0.70 -7.17 10.35
C TYR A 64 -0.55 -5.68 10.71
N ILE A 65 -1.22 -4.79 9.98
CA ILE A 65 -1.15 -3.34 10.25
C ILE A 65 -1.76 -2.99 11.60
N VAL A 66 -2.98 -3.46 11.88
CA VAL A 66 -3.69 -3.11 13.11
C VAL A 66 -2.91 -3.51 14.36
N ASN A 67 -2.19 -4.63 14.30
CA ASN A 67 -1.38 -5.12 15.42
C ASN A 67 0.05 -4.56 15.42
N ALA A 68 0.40 -3.67 14.50
CA ALA A 68 1.73 -3.09 14.44
C ALA A 68 1.98 -2.11 15.60
N PRO A 69 3.18 -2.13 16.22
CA PRO A 69 3.45 -1.40 17.47
C PRO A 69 3.43 0.13 17.33
N TYR A 70 3.43 0.66 16.11
CA TYR A 70 3.42 2.09 15.82
C TYR A 70 2.02 2.64 15.48
N ILE A 71 1.01 1.77 15.34
CA ILE A 71 -0.38 2.17 15.17
C ILE A 71 -0.98 2.40 16.55
N ARG A 72 -1.54 3.61 16.78
CA ARG A 72 -2.09 3.99 18.08
C ARG A 72 -3.49 3.43 18.33
N THR A 73 -4.35 3.47 17.32
CA THR A 73 -5.74 3.01 17.40
C THR A 73 -6.19 2.46 16.04
N ARG A 74 -7.19 1.58 16.05
CA ARG A 74 -7.82 1.05 14.83
C ARG A 74 -8.49 2.15 14.01
N ASP A 75 -9.00 3.19 14.67
CA ASP A 75 -9.65 4.35 14.06
C ASP A 75 -8.73 5.15 13.12
N CYS A 76 -7.43 4.89 13.17
CA CYS A 76 -6.44 5.51 12.26
C CYS A 76 -6.28 4.73 10.94
N ILE A 77 -6.98 3.61 10.76
CA ILE A 77 -6.81 2.72 9.60
C ILE A 77 -8.18 2.51 8.96
N ALA A 78 -8.28 2.88 7.70
CA ALA A 78 -9.45 2.62 6.89
C ALA A 78 -9.06 2.18 5.48
N MET A 79 -9.83 1.25 4.94
CA MET A 79 -9.67 0.72 3.60
C MET A 79 -10.16 1.76 2.58
N MET A 80 -9.40 1.93 1.50
CA MET A 80 -9.76 2.79 0.37
C MET A 80 -10.05 1.90 -0.83
N GLU A 81 -11.28 1.94 -1.33
CA GLU A 81 -11.68 1.29 -2.57
C GLU A 81 -12.61 2.23 -3.32
N ASP A 82 -12.66 2.06 -4.63
CA ASP A 82 -13.61 2.78 -5.45
C ASP A 82 -15.06 2.26 -5.29
N GLY A 83 -15.94 2.85 -6.10
CA GLY A 83 -17.35 2.48 -6.18
C GLY A 83 -17.65 1.40 -7.22
N ALA A 84 -16.71 0.54 -7.60
CA ALA A 84 -17.02 -0.51 -8.56
C ALA A 84 -18.09 -1.46 -7.99
N PRO A 85 -18.98 -2.03 -8.84
CA PRO A 85 -20.09 -2.87 -8.38
C PRO A 85 -19.67 -4.02 -7.46
N ILE A 86 -18.48 -4.61 -7.68
CA ILE A 86 -17.94 -5.69 -6.84
C ILE A 86 -17.62 -5.23 -5.41
N HIS A 87 -17.17 -3.99 -5.20
CA HIS A 87 -16.83 -3.44 -3.89
C HIS A 87 -18.06 -2.90 -3.14
N MET A 88 -19.11 -2.55 -3.90
CA MET A 88 -20.40 -2.07 -3.37
C MET A 88 -21.39 -3.20 -3.10
N ALA A 89 -21.12 -4.41 -3.59
CA ALA A 89 -21.98 -5.57 -3.42
C ALA A 89 -22.29 -5.85 -1.95
N GLN A 90 -23.51 -6.34 -1.67
CA GLN A 90 -23.94 -6.63 -0.31
C GLN A 90 -23.03 -7.67 0.38
N THR A 91 -22.54 -8.65 -0.36
CA THR A 91 -21.61 -9.67 0.13
C THR A 91 -20.29 -9.04 0.58
N SER A 92 -19.70 -8.16 -0.23
CA SER A 92 -18.48 -7.42 0.11
C SER A 92 -18.69 -6.54 1.34
N ASN A 93 -19.81 -5.84 1.43
CA ASN A 93 -20.14 -5.01 2.60
C ASN A 93 -20.29 -5.86 3.87
N LYS A 94 -20.97 -7.01 3.79
CA LYS A 94 -21.12 -7.96 4.91
C LYS A 94 -19.78 -8.51 5.35
N TRP A 95 -18.92 -8.90 4.41
CA TRP A 95 -17.59 -9.41 4.72
C TRP A 95 -16.74 -8.36 5.45
N ARG A 96 -16.72 -7.10 4.97
CA ARG A 96 -15.99 -6.02 5.65
C ARG A 96 -16.52 -5.75 7.06
N ALA A 97 -17.84 -5.70 7.23
CA ALA A 97 -18.47 -5.49 8.53
C ALA A 97 -18.14 -6.61 9.53
N ALA A 98 -18.17 -7.87 9.07
CA ALA A 98 -17.80 -9.03 9.88
C ALA A 98 -16.33 -9.00 10.33
N ASN A 99 -15.45 -8.42 9.51
CA ASN A 99 -14.02 -8.28 9.80
C ASN A 99 -13.65 -6.95 10.50
N GLN A 100 -14.63 -6.10 10.82
CA GLN A 100 -14.41 -4.79 11.46
C GLN A 100 -13.41 -3.93 10.68
N ILE A 101 -13.58 -3.89 9.35
CA ILE A 101 -12.76 -3.08 8.44
C ILE A 101 -13.56 -1.84 8.04
N ASP A 102 -13.13 -0.68 8.52
CA ASP A 102 -13.71 0.60 8.13
C ASP A 102 -13.33 0.93 6.68
N LYS A 103 -14.27 1.49 5.92
CA LYS A 103 -14.05 1.95 4.54
C LYS A 103 -14.14 3.47 4.49
N LEU A 104 -13.14 4.09 3.87
CA LEU A 104 -13.17 5.51 3.57
C LEU A 104 -14.28 5.81 2.56
N PRO A 105 -15.08 6.87 2.79
CA PRO A 105 -16.08 7.29 1.81
C PRO A 105 -15.36 7.73 0.52
N TRP A 106 -15.69 7.07 -0.59
CA TRP A 106 -15.12 7.36 -1.89
C TRP A 106 -16.19 7.95 -2.82
N PRO A 107 -16.05 9.19 -3.30
CA PRO A 107 -17.06 9.80 -4.15
C PRO A 107 -17.14 9.08 -5.51
N PRO A 108 -18.35 8.94 -6.10
CA PRO A 108 -18.49 8.40 -7.45
C PRO A 108 -17.69 9.23 -8.47
N GLN A 109 -17.11 8.56 -9.47
CA GLN A 109 -16.37 9.19 -10.59
C GLN A 109 -15.15 10.05 -10.19
N SER A 110 -14.57 9.80 -9.01
CA SER A 110 -13.38 10.50 -8.52
C SER A 110 -12.08 10.16 -9.25
N TYR A 111 -12.06 9.10 -10.07
CA TYR A 111 -10.96 8.76 -10.97
C TYR A 111 -10.62 9.93 -11.92
N ARG A 112 -11.58 10.81 -12.22
CA ARG A 112 -11.34 12.00 -13.06
C ARG A 112 -10.79 13.21 -12.30
N LYS A 113 -10.84 13.20 -10.96
CA LYS A 113 -10.46 14.31 -10.10
C LYS A 113 -9.32 13.86 -9.19
N ARG A 114 -8.08 13.92 -9.67
CA ARG A 114 -6.81 13.97 -8.92
C ARG A 114 -6.94 13.68 -7.41
N MET A 115 -7.35 12.46 -7.06
CA MET A 115 -7.24 11.90 -5.72
C MET A 115 -6.23 10.77 -5.89
N GLU A 116 -4.96 11.22 -5.86
CA GLU A 116 -3.75 10.54 -6.30
C GLU A 116 -3.36 9.39 -5.35
N SER A 117 -3.38 8.15 -5.84
CA SER A 117 -2.42 7.12 -5.45
C SER A 117 -2.41 5.92 -6.42
N HIS A 118 -3.58 5.35 -6.74
CA HIS A 118 -3.70 4.14 -7.58
C HIS A 118 -3.46 4.42 -9.07
N GLU A 119 -4.15 5.40 -9.67
CA GLU A 119 -3.99 5.70 -11.10
C GLU A 119 -2.58 6.13 -11.45
N ASP A 120 -1.93 6.90 -10.57
CA ASP A 120 -0.52 7.27 -10.74
C ASP A 120 0.40 6.06 -10.75
N LEU A 121 0.09 5.03 -9.95
CA LEU A 121 0.85 3.78 -9.95
C LEU A 121 0.60 3.00 -11.23
N CYS A 122 -0.66 2.83 -11.64
CA CYS A 122 -1.03 2.20 -12.89
C CYS A 122 -0.36 2.87 -14.09
N ASN A 123 -0.39 4.21 -14.17
CA ASN A 123 0.27 5.00 -15.21
C ASN A 123 1.79 4.82 -15.22
N LYS A 124 2.42 4.56 -14.06
CA LYS A 124 3.85 4.26 -13.96
C LYS A 124 4.18 2.81 -14.35
N THR A 125 3.29 1.86 -14.06
CA THR A 125 3.51 0.43 -14.33
C THR A 125 3.13 0.01 -15.75
N SER A 126 2.15 0.65 -16.39
CA SER A 126 1.71 0.32 -17.75
C SER A 126 2.85 0.38 -18.80
N PRO A 127 3.72 1.40 -18.83
CA PRO A 127 4.84 1.44 -19.77
C PRO A 127 5.86 0.33 -19.56
N ALA A 128 6.07 -0.11 -18.30
CA ALA A 128 7.01 -1.16 -17.94
C ALA A 128 6.51 -2.55 -18.41
N LEU A 129 5.20 -2.79 -18.37
CA LEU A 129 4.58 -4.02 -18.87
C LEU A 129 4.62 -4.13 -20.40
N HIS A 130 4.53 -3.02 -21.13
CA HIS A 130 4.58 -3.02 -22.60
C HIS A 130 5.95 -3.36 -23.20
N HIS A 131 7.05 -3.21 -22.45
CA HIS A 131 8.42 -3.43 -22.94
C HIS A 131 8.99 -4.82 -22.60
N GLY A 132 8.18 -5.74 -22.09
CA GLY A 132 8.63 -7.12 -21.81
C GLY A 132 9.78 -7.21 -20.81
N GLN A 133 9.99 -6.17 -20.00
CA GLN A 133 10.97 -6.23 -18.92
C GLN A 133 10.39 -7.08 -17.79
N THR A 134 11.01 -8.24 -17.56
CA THR A 134 10.81 -9.02 -16.33
C THR A 134 10.99 -8.09 -15.13
N LEU A 135 10.07 -8.14 -14.16
CA LEU A 135 10.06 -7.37 -12.91
C LEU A 135 11.21 -7.79 -11.95
N CYS A 136 12.41 -8.01 -12.48
CA CYS A 136 13.64 -8.10 -11.69
C CYS A 136 14.31 -6.72 -11.72
N SER A 137 14.43 -6.11 -10.53
CA SER A 137 15.10 -4.84 -10.26
C SER A 137 14.40 -3.57 -10.75
N HIS A 138 13.32 -3.19 -10.07
CA HIS A 138 12.82 -1.80 -10.08
C HIS A 138 13.13 -1.06 -8.75
N SER A 139 14.07 -1.59 -7.96
CA SER A 139 14.51 -0.99 -6.69
C SER A 139 15.53 0.14 -6.84
N GLU A 140 16.06 0.40 -8.05
CA GLU A 140 17.16 1.35 -8.24
C GLU A 140 16.78 2.71 -8.87
N LEU A 141 15.61 2.84 -9.51
CA LEU A 141 15.30 4.06 -10.28
C LEU A 141 14.45 5.11 -9.55
N LEU A 142 13.86 4.79 -8.40
CA LEU A 142 13.12 5.75 -7.60
C LEU A 142 13.45 5.48 -6.13
N GLY A 143 14.28 6.33 -5.52
CA GLY A 143 14.65 6.29 -4.09
C GLY A 143 13.49 6.55 -3.12
N ARG A 144 12.31 5.97 -3.38
CA ARG A 144 11.07 6.06 -2.63
C ARG A 144 10.27 4.76 -2.85
N PRO A 145 10.05 3.93 -1.81
CA PRO A 145 9.05 2.89 -1.88
C PRO A 145 7.68 3.57 -1.75
N LEU A 146 6.92 3.61 -2.85
CA LEU A 146 5.49 3.90 -2.83
C LEU A 146 4.79 2.60 -2.47
N THR A 147 4.15 2.56 -1.30
CA THR A 147 3.31 1.44 -0.88
C THR A 147 1.87 1.89 -0.98
N CYS A 148 1.20 1.50 -2.06
CA CYS A 148 -0.25 1.54 -2.20
C CYS A 148 -0.68 0.09 -2.40
N ILE A 149 -1.60 -0.39 -1.57
CA ILE A 149 -2.08 -1.77 -1.60
C ILE A 149 -3.53 -1.73 -2.07
N PHE A 150 -3.81 -2.57 -3.07
CA PHE A 150 -5.04 -2.70 -3.83
C PHE A 150 -6.12 -3.44 -3.04
#